data_AF-A0A9W8GKD4-F1
#
_entry.id   AF-A0A9W8GKD4-F1
#
_cell.length_a   1.000
_cell.length_b   1.000
_cell.length_c   1.000
_cell.angle_alpha   90.00
_cell.angle_beta   90.00
_cell.angle_gamma   90.00
#
_symmetry.space_group_name_H-M   'P 1'
#
loop_
_entity.id
_entity.type
_entity.pdbx_description
1 polymer ?
#
loop_
_entity_poly.entity_id
_entity_poly.type
_entity_poly.pdbx_seq_one_letter_code
_entity_poly.pdbx_strand_id
1 'polypeptide(L)'
;MTTFERVQLERGSVALTFTVPVTRASSIRALAISFCAESVEPHSAIELHAAFIKHCVDFGSPEDALAVFDSFCLTYGTATIDIHVTAQAQELDEAATQRVLKGYFSAWSIVNNHGTWPTAFTPALFANDSAGPMAMFGGQRGTSNYLDEA
;
A
#
# COMPACT_ATOMS: atom_id res chain seq x y z
N MET A 1 -2.81 -4.43 26.93
CA MET A 1 -1.85 -3.51 26.29
C MET A 1 -1.21 -4.27 25.14
N THR A 2 -1.37 -3.81 23.90
CA THR A 2 -0.69 -4.41 22.75
C THR A 2 0.73 -3.87 22.71
N THR A 3 1.73 -4.74 22.88
CA THR A 3 3.14 -4.38 22.77
C THR A 3 3.56 -4.47 21.30
N PHE A 4 4.38 -3.52 20.85
CA PHE A 4 4.90 -3.47 19.48
C PHE A 4 6.39 -3.77 19.45
N GLU A 5 6.84 -4.37 18.35
CA GLU A 5 8.24 -4.70 18.09
C GLU A 5 8.68 -4.14 16.74
N ARG A 6 9.94 -3.74 16.65
CA ARG A 6 10.54 -3.26 15.39
C ARG A 6 10.98 -4.44 14.54
N VAL A 7 10.64 -4.35 13.26
CA VAL A 7 11.12 -5.24 12.20
C VAL A 7 11.89 -4.39 11.20
N GLN A 8 13.04 -4.91 10.78
CA GLN A 8 13.86 -4.31 9.75
C GLN A 8 13.78 -5.16 8.49
N LEU A 9 13.66 -4.49 7.35
CA LEU A 9 13.66 -5.09 6.04
C LEU A 9 14.66 -4.31 5.19
N GLU A 10 15.60 -5.02 4.58
CA GLU A 10 16.65 -4.42 3.77
C GLU A 10 16.70 -5.15 2.42
N ARG A 11 16.74 -4.39 1.34
CA ARG A 11 16.84 -4.92 -0.01
C ARG A 11 17.58 -3.94 -0.92
N GLY A 12 18.67 -4.41 -1.52
CA GLY A 12 19.60 -3.55 -2.26
C GLY A 12 20.13 -2.41 -1.38
N SER A 13 19.95 -1.17 -1.81
CA SER A 13 20.32 0.05 -1.06
C SER A 13 19.19 0.62 -0.21
N VAL A 14 18.01 -0.02 -0.20
CA VAL A 14 16.82 0.48 0.49
C VAL A 14 16.61 -0.30 1.78
N ALA A 15 16.45 0.45 2.88
CA ALA A 15 16.12 -0.11 4.19
C ALA A 15 14.79 0.48 4.69
N LEU A 16 13.98 -0.36 5.33
CA LEU A 16 12.72 -0.02 5.95
C LEU A 16 12.72 -0.55 7.38
N THR A 17 12.38 0.30 8.33
CA THR A 17 12.11 -0.10 9.71
C THR A 17 10.67 0.24 10.05
N PHE A 18 9.90 -0.76 10.48
CA PHE A 18 8.49 -0.61 10.77
C PHE A 18 8.11 -1.39 12.05
N THR A 19 6.93 -1.13 12.61
CA THR A 19 6.52 -1.71 13.90
C THR A 19 5.30 -2.57 13.75
N VAL A 20 5.32 -3.75 14.37
CA VAL A 20 4.23 -4.72 14.33
C VAL A 20 3.90 -5.24 15.73
N PRO A 21 2.70 -5.80 15.98
CA PRO A 21 2.41 -6.44 17.26
C PRO A 21 3.42 -7.54 17.60
N VAL A 22 3.89 -7.60 18.84
CA VAL A 22 4.87 -8.62 19.30
C VAL A 22 4.41 -10.05 19.01
N THR A 23 3.10 -10.30 19.07
CA THR A 23 2.50 -11.61 18.78
C THR A 23 2.69 -12.07 17.33
N ARG A 24 3.00 -11.14 16.41
CA ARG A 24 3.20 -11.40 14.98
C ARG A 24 4.64 -11.20 14.51
N ALA A 25 5.49 -10.58 15.34
CA ALA A 25 6.86 -10.21 14.97
C ALA A 25 7.71 -11.40 14.49
N SER A 26 7.56 -12.57 15.10
CA SER A 26 8.28 -13.79 14.67
C SER A 26 7.85 -14.27 13.28
N SER A 27 6.54 -14.34 13.01
CA SER A 27 5.98 -14.72 11.70
C SER A 27 6.41 -13.73 10.61
N ILE A 28 6.27 -12.43 10.88
CA ILE A 28 6.60 -11.37 9.94
C ILE A 28 8.11 -11.35 9.62
N ARG A 29 8.98 -11.64 10.60
CA ARG A 29 10.43 -11.81 10.33
C ARG A 29 10.72 -13.00 9.43
N ALA A 30 10.02 -14.12 9.61
CA ALA A 30 10.18 -15.27 8.73
C ALA A 30 9.75 -14.92 7.28
N LEU A 31 8.66 -14.16 7.12
CA LEU A 31 8.23 -13.63 5.82
C LEU A 31 9.24 -12.64 5.23
N ALA A 32 9.85 -11.77 6.05
CA ALA A 32 10.89 -10.86 5.61
C ALA A 32 12.11 -11.60 5.05
N ILE A 33 12.53 -12.69 5.69
CA ILE A 33 13.63 -13.54 5.22
C ILE A 33 13.29 -14.17 3.87
N SER A 34 12.06 -14.70 3.69
CA SER A 34 11.67 -15.31 2.41
C SER A 34 11.49 -14.29 1.28
N PHE A 35 11.04 -13.08 1.61
CA PHE A 35 10.89 -11.98 0.65
C PHE A 35 12.21 -11.54 0.02
N CYS A 36 13.33 -11.61 0.76
CA CYS A 36 14.65 -11.25 0.25
C CYS A 36 15.13 -12.12 -0.93
N ALA A 37 14.45 -13.23 -1.23
CA ALA A 37 14.79 -14.12 -2.36
C ALA A 37 14.12 -13.71 -3.69
N GLU A 38 13.25 -12.71 -3.71
CA GLU A 38 12.57 -12.26 -4.92
C GLU A 38 13.48 -11.46 -5.87
N SER A 39 13.06 -11.27 -7.13
CA SER A 39 13.87 -10.58 -8.16
C SER A 39 13.62 -9.07 -8.32
N VAL A 40 12.49 -8.54 -7.85
CA VAL A 40 12.12 -7.12 -8.07
C VAL A 40 12.76 -6.21 -7.02
N GLU A 41 13.74 -5.39 -7.41
CA GLU A 41 14.40 -4.43 -6.51
C GLU A 41 13.55 -3.14 -6.35
N PRO A 42 13.22 -2.75 -5.10
CA PRO A 42 12.56 -1.47 -4.83
C PRO A 42 13.55 -0.31 -4.87
N HIS A 43 13.11 0.86 -5.33
CA HIS A 43 13.95 2.08 -5.37
C HIS A 43 13.72 3.01 -4.18
N SER A 44 12.62 2.84 -3.44
CA SER A 44 12.25 3.65 -2.29
C SER A 44 11.68 2.81 -1.15
N ALA A 45 11.66 3.37 0.07
CA ALA A 45 11.13 2.69 1.25
C ALA A 45 9.63 2.38 1.12
N ILE A 46 8.85 3.24 0.45
CA ILE A 46 7.41 3.02 0.23
C ILE A 46 7.17 1.88 -0.76
N GLU A 47 7.99 1.76 -1.81
CA GLU A 47 7.96 0.61 -2.72
C GLU A 47 8.31 -0.67 -2.00
N LEU A 48 9.37 -0.67 -1.19
CA LEU A 48 9.79 -1.83 -0.40
C LEU A 48 8.67 -2.27 0.56
N HIS A 49 8.04 -1.32 1.24
CA HIS A 49 6.93 -1.60 2.17
C HIS A 49 5.71 -2.16 1.41
N ALA A 50 5.31 -1.55 0.31
CA ALA A 50 4.16 -1.98 -0.49
C ALA A 50 4.37 -3.38 -1.12
N ALA A 51 5.58 -3.64 -1.61
CA ALA A 51 5.95 -4.97 -2.12
C ALA A 51 5.91 -6.02 -1.00
N PHE A 52 6.37 -5.66 0.20
CA PHE A 52 6.32 -6.57 1.34
C PHE A 52 4.89 -6.84 1.82
N ILE A 53 3.98 -5.86 1.79
CA ILE A 53 2.54 -6.09 2.04
C ILE A 53 2.02 -7.17 1.10
N LYS A 54 2.29 -7.04 -0.20
CA LYS A 54 1.85 -8.02 -1.19
C LYS A 54 2.41 -9.42 -0.88
N HIS A 55 3.68 -9.52 -0.51
CA HIS A 55 4.28 -10.78 -0.10
C HIS A 55 3.59 -11.38 1.13
N CYS A 56 3.26 -10.58 2.13
CA CYS A 56 2.49 -11.03 3.30
C CYS A 56 1.07 -11.47 2.93
N VAL A 57 0.43 -10.84 1.94
CA VAL A 57 -0.88 -11.28 1.42
C VAL A 57 -0.76 -12.63 0.72
N ASP A 58 0.28 -12.82 -0.09
CA ASP A 58 0.45 -14.02 -0.91
C ASP A 58 0.91 -15.25 -0.08
N PHE A 59 1.74 -15.04 0.95
CA PHE A 59 2.41 -16.13 1.68
C PHE A 59 2.22 -16.13 3.21
N GLY A 60 1.65 -15.07 3.77
CA GLY A 60 1.43 -14.90 5.21
C GLY A 60 0.03 -15.26 5.67
N SER A 61 -0.22 -15.07 6.96
CA SER A 61 -1.59 -15.08 7.49
C SER A 61 -2.28 -13.74 7.23
N PRO A 62 -3.63 -13.71 7.14
CA PRO A 62 -4.37 -12.45 7.01
C PRO A 62 -3.99 -11.41 8.07
N GLU A 63 -3.72 -11.84 9.30
CA GLU A 63 -3.33 -10.95 10.38
C GLU A 63 -1.89 -10.43 10.27
N ASP A 64 -0.99 -11.20 9.68
CA ASP A 64 0.37 -10.72 9.38
C ASP A 64 0.31 -9.63 8.29
N ALA A 65 -0.46 -9.87 7.23
CA ALA A 65 -0.69 -8.88 6.17
C ALA A 65 -1.33 -7.60 6.72
N LEU A 66 -2.35 -7.72 7.58
CA LEU A 66 -2.96 -6.57 8.26
C LEU A 66 -1.98 -5.82 9.15
N ALA A 67 -1.16 -6.51 9.95
CA ALA A 67 -0.19 -5.86 10.82
C ALA A 67 0.85 -5.04 10.03
N VAL A 68 1.31 -5.55 8.88
CA VAL A 68 2.23 -4.83 7.99
C VAL A 68 1.52 -3.66 7.29
N PHE A 69 0.26 -3.86 6.85
CA PHE A 69 -0.56 -2.83 6.23
C PHE A 69 -0.90 -1.68 7.20
N ASP A 70 -1.24 -1.97 8.44
CA ASP A 70 -1.46 -0.96 9.48
C ASP A 70 -0.18 -0.14 9.71
N SER A 71 0.97 -0.82 9.76
CA SER A 71 2.25 -0.12 9.88
C SER A 71 2.55 0.76 8.66
N PHE A 72 2.14 0.36 7.45
CA PHE A 72 2.23 1.19 6.25
C PHE A 72 1.35 2.44 6.38
N CYS A 73 0.09 2.25 6.75
CA CYS A 73 -0.86 3.35 6.92
C CYS A 73 -0.42 4.37 7.98
N LEU A 74 0.17 3.90 9.07
CA LEU A 74 0.76 4.77 10.09
C LEU A 74 2.00 5.51 9.59
N THR A 75 2.88 4.83 8.84
CA THR A 75 4.15 5.40 8.37
C THR A 75 3.92 6.50 7.33
N TYR A 76 2.99 6.27 6.40
CA TYR A 76 2.77 7.17 5.26
C TYR A 76 1.49 8.01 5.38
N GLY A 77 0.81 7.96 6.54
CA GLY A 77 -0.40 8.74 6.81
C GLY A 77 -1.63 8.31 6.01
N THR A 78 -1.61 7.13 5.36
CA THR A 78 -2.71 6.69 4.50
C THR A 78 -3.94 6.18 5.26
N ALA A 79 -3.92 6.28 6.61
CA ALA A 79 -5.10 6.14 7.44
C ALA A 79 -6.03 7.38 7.37
N THR A 80 -5.49 8.54 7.01
CA THR A 80 -6.23 9.81 6.97
C THR A 80 -6.12 10.53 5.63
N ILE A 81 -5.21 10.08 4.76
CA ILE A 81 -4.95 10.66 3.44
C ILE A 81 -5.11 9.56 2.38
N ASP A 82 -5.62 9.93 1.21
CA ASP A 82 -5.73 9.00 0.08
C ASP A 82 -4.33 8.57 -0.42
N ILE A 83 -4.17 7.27 -0.70
CA ILE A 83 -2.90 6.69 -1.16
C ILE A 83 -2.36 7.35 -2.44
N HIS A 84 -3.22 7.83 -3.35
CA HIS A 84 -2.79 8.51 -4.57
C HIS A 84 -2.12 9.85 -4.26
N VAL A 85 -2.62 10.58 -3.24
CA VAL A 85 -2.00 11.82 -2.77
C VAL A 85 -0.65 11.52 -2.12
N THR A 86 -0.57 10.46 -1.32
CA THR A 86 0.69 10.00 -0.73
C THR A 86 1.71 9.60 -1.79
N ALA A 87 1.31 8.82 -2.80
CA ALA A 87 2.19 8.41 -3.89
C ALA A 87 2.72 9.61 -4.68
N GLN A 88 1.87 10.60 -4.97
CA GLN A 88 2.28 11.84 -5.63
C GLN A 88 3.29 12.64 -4.79
N ALA A 89 3.08 12.73 -3.47
CA ALA A 89 3.98 13.44 -2.56
C ALA A 89 5.36 12.77 -2.39
N GLN A 90 5.48 11.50 -2.77
CA GLN A 90 6.75 10.77 -2.79
C GLN A 90 7.54 10.95 -4.09
N GLU A 91 7.03 11.73 -5.05
CA GLU A 91 7.67 12.01 -6.36
C GLU A 91 8.08 10.74 -7.11
N LEU A 92 7.27 9.68 -6.98
CA LEU A 92 7.49 8.40 -7.63
C LEU A 92 7.30 8.51 -9.14
N ASP A 93 8.08 7.76 -9.91
CA ASP A 93 7.78 7.54 -11.31
C ASP A 93 6.51 6.68 -11.50
N GLU A 94 6.03 6.57 -12.74
CA GLU A 94 4.80 5.83 -13.04
C GLU A 94 4.89 4.36 -12.62
N ALA A 95 6.02 3.71 -12.89
CA ALA A 95 6.21 2.29 -12.60
C ALA A 95 6.29 2.02 -11.08
N ALA A 96 6.93 2.91 -10.31
CA ALA A 96 6.97 2.88 -8.86
C ALA A 96 5.60 3.17 -8.26
N THR A 97 4.87 4.15 -8.80
CA THR A 97 3.50 4.47 -8.39
C THR A 97 2.59 3.26 -8.56
N GLN A 98 2.59 2.63 -9.74
CA GLN A 98 1.79 1.44 -10.00
C GLN A 98 2.15 0.29 -9.05
N ARG A 99 3.44 0.06 -8.78
CA ARG A 99 3.89 -0.97 -7.82
C ARG A 99 3.40 -0.69 -6.40
N VAL A 100 3.48 0.56 -5.94
CA VAL A 100 2.99 0.97 -4.61
C VAL A 100 1.47 0.78 -4.52
N LEU A 101 0.71 1.28 -5.49
CA LEU A 101 -0.75 1.14 -5.49
C LEU A 101 -1.18 -0.33 -5.54
N LYS A 102 -0.53 -1.15 -6.38
CA LYS A 102 -0.79 -2.59 -6.47
C LYS A 102 -0.50 -3.30 -5.15
N GLY A 103 0.60 -2.96 -4.48
CA GLY A 103 0.93 -3.48 -3.16
C GLY A 103 -0.10 -3.07 -2.11
N TYR A 104 -0.45 -1.78 -2.04
CA TYR A 104 -1.45 -1.25 -1.13
C TYR A 104 -2.83 -1.90 -1.31
N PHE A 105 -3.35 -1.98 -2.54
CA PHE A 105 -4.65 -2.58 -2.82
C PHE A 105 -4.64 -4.12 -2.78
N SER A 106 -3.48 -4.77 -2.73
CA SER A 106 -3.42 -6.24 -2.57
C SER A 106 -4.03 -6.71 -1.25
N ALA A 107 -3.90 -5.92 -0.19
CA ALA A 107 -4.51 -6.20 1.11
C ALA A 107 -6.01 -5.88 1.18
N TRP A 108 -6.60 -5.27 0.14
CA TRP A 108 -7.95 -4.70 0.17
C TRP A 108 -9.03 -5.71 0.61
N SER A 109 -8.98 -6.93 0.07
CA SER A 109 -9.95 -7.98 0.41
C SER A 109 -9.88 -8.36 1.89
N ILE A 110 -8.67 -8.42 2.45
CA ILE A 110 -8.44 -8.75 3.86
C ILE A 110 -8.95 -7.61 4.74
N VAL A 111 -8.56 -6.36 4.45
CA VAL A 111 -8.98 -5.21 5.26
C VAL A 111 -10.51 -5.06 5.24
N ASN A 112 -11.16 -5.23 4.09
CA ASN A 112 -12.62 -5.16 3.96
C ASN A 112 -13.32 -6.23 4.81
N ASN A 113 -12.79 -7.45 4.85
CA ASN A 113 -13.36 -8.55 5.62
C ASN A 113 -13.17 -8.39 7.14
N HIS A 114 -12.12 -7.69 7.56
CA HIS A 114 -11.82 -7.44 8.98
C HIS A 114 -12.46 -6.15 9.52
N GLY A 115 -13.11 -5.34 8.67
CA GLY A 115 -13.87 -4.16 9.09
C GLY A 115 -13.02 -3.03 9.68
N THR A 116 -11.71 -2.99 9.38
CA THR A 116 -10.74 -2.08 10.00
C THR A 116 -10.49 -0.79 9.22
N TRP A 117 -11.26 -0.51 8.16
CA TRP A 117 -11.04 0.71 7.37
C TRP A 117 -11.37 1.97 8.19
N PRO A 118 -10.52 3.01 8.16
CA PRO A 118 -10.97 4.37 8.46
C PRO A 118 -12.19 4.68 7.60
N THR A 119 -13.12 5.50 8.08
CA THR A 119 -14.26 5.91 7.25
C THR A 119 -13.72 6.49 5.94
N ALA A 120 -14.20 6.00 4.79
CA ALA A 120 -13.69 6.36 3.47
C ALA A 120 -13.50 7.88 3.39
N PHE A 121 -12.27 8.33 3.11
CA PHE A 121 -11.96 9.74 2.99
C PHE A 121 -12.78 10.31 1.84
N THR A 122 -13.72 11.21 2.12
CA THR A 122 -14.43 11.97 1.09
C THR A 122 -13.53 13.12 0.65
N PRO A 123 -13.02 13.14 -0.60
CA PRO A 123 -12.21 14.25 -1.07
C PRO A 123 -12.96 15.57 -0.96
N ALA A 124 -12.25 16.67 -0.66
CA ALA A 124 -12.85 18.00 -0.48
C ALA A 124 -13.71 18.45 -1.69
N LEU A 125 -13.35 17.99 -2.90
CA LEU A 125 -14.12 18.23 -4.12
C LEU A 125 -15.56 17.68 -4.05
N PHE A 126 -15.76 16.57 -3.35
CA PHE A 126 -17.07 15.92 -3.18
C PHE A 126 -17.74 16.27 -1.85
N ALA A 127 -17.06 16.99 -0.96
CA ALA A 127 -17.61 17.45 0.32
C ALA A 127 -18.39 18.78 0.19
N ASN A 128 -18.37 19.41 -0.98
CA ASN A 128 -18.99 20.70 -1.22
C ASN A 128 -20.31 20.56 -1.99
N ASP A 129 -21.43 20.83 -1.33
CA ASP A 129 -22.79 20.77 -1.91
C ASP A 129 -23.03 21.79 -3.03
N SER A 130 -22.14 22.77 -3.20
CA SER A 130 -22.20 23.76 -4.30
C SER A 130 -21.50 23.30 -5.58
N ALA A 131 -20.75 22.19 -5.54
CA ALA A 131 -20.14 21.60 -6.73
C ALA A 131 -21.11 20.58 -7.35
N GLY A 132 -21.40 20.72 -8.64
CA GLY A 132 -22.17 19.74 -9.42
C GLY A 132 -21.24 18.85 -10.25
N PRO A 133 -20.77 17.71 -9.73
CA PRO A 133 -19.89 16.84 -10.49
C PRO A 133 -20.64 16.25 -11.69
N MET A 134 -20.03 16.36 -12.87
CA MET A 134 -20.51 15.73 -14.10
C MET A 134 -19.45 14.76 -14.60
N ALA A 135 -19.78 13.48 -14.68
CA ALA A 135 -18.92 12.47 -15.28
C ALA A 135 -19.05 12.52 -16.81
N MET A 136 -17.92 12.58 -17.51
CA MET A 136 -17.86 12.47 -18.96
C MET A 136 -17.03 11.24 -19.32
N PHE A 137 -17.56 10.39 -20.18
CA PHE A 137 -16.86 9.20 -20.66
C PHE A 137 -16.30 9.48 -22.06
N GLY A 138 -14.99 9.32 -22.20
CA GLY A 138 -14.29 9.51 -23.47
C GLY A 138 -14.71 8.47 -24.52
N GLY A 139 -14.59 8.84 -25.79
CA GLY A 139 -14.77 7.95 -26.93
C GLY A 139 -13.46 7.33 -27.42
N GLN A 140 -13.56 6.53 -28.48
CA GLN A 140 -12.50 5.66 -29.04
C GLN A 140 -11.20 6.34 -29.51
N ARG A 141 -11.07 7.68 -29.41
CA ARG A 141 -9.93 8.46 -29.95
C ARG A 141 -9.02 9.09 -28.87
N GLY A 142 -9.20 8.73 -27.60
CA GLY A 142 -8.48 9.36 -26.48
C GLY A 142 -6.99 8.96 -26.36
N THR A 143 -6.60 7.79 -26.85
CA THR A 143 -5.24 7.24 -26.79
C THR A 143 -4.94 6.43 -28.05
N SER A 144 -3.67 6.39 -28.47
CA SER A 144 -3.23 5.56 -29.60
C SER A 144 -3.18 4.07 -29.26
N ASN A 145 -3.15 3.72 -27.97
CA ASN A 145 -3.15 2.35 -27.49
C ASN A 145 -4.04 2.21 -26.25
N TYR A 146 -5.33 1.98 -26.47
CA TYR A 146 -6.31 1.82 -25.39
C TYR A 146 -6.12 0.53 -24.57
N LEU A 147 -5.33 -0.43 -25.08
CA LEU A 147 -5.04 -1.67 -24.37
C LEU A 147 -4.00 -1.48 -23.26
N ASP A 148 -3.20 -0.42 -23.31
CA ASP A 148 -2.24 -0.12 -22.24
C ASP A 148 -2.94 0.46 -20.99
N GLU A 149 -4.14 1.01 -21.15
CA GLU A 149 -4.99 1.54 -20.07
C GLU A 149 -5.94 0.47 -19.48
N ALA A 150 -6.19 -0.62 -20.22
CA ALA A 150 -7.15 -1.68 -19.88
C ALA A 150 -6.57 -2.75 -18.95
#